data_AF-A0A7R9U8N8-F1
#
_entry.id   AF-A0A7R9U8N8-F1
#
_cell.length_a   1.000
_cell.length_b   1.000
_cell.length_c   1.000
_cell.angle_alpha   90.00
_cell.angle_beta   90.00
_cell.angle_gamma   90.00
#
_symmetry.space_group_name_H-M   'P 1'
#
loop_
_entity.id
_entity.type
_entity.pdbx_description
1 polymer ?
#
loop_
_entity_poly.entity_id
_entity_poly.type
_entity_poly.pdbx_seq_one_letter_code
_entity_poly.pdbx_strand_id
1 'polypeptide(L)'
;AYARIRAARGSTAHFKHSERRLPSRDLLQRMMSKTFVAALLLLAAPAALGRSWTPQDSTSSALKVRGGGPIKDFLSTYDGWVTKKPLLTKACTSLVGFAAGDLLAQLALEKAEKLDVRRFLRMASFGFLLHGTTGHYFYNFLDGKIPGAAPLEVASKVAIDQTLWAPIFMCMFFTYGGLFDGKPDSIVAKIKQDTFTAVKGSWITWIPAHTVNFAFVPSEKRILFINAVQIGFNCFMSILGNKKA
;
A
#
# COMPACT_ATOMS: atom_id res chain seq x y z
N ALA A 1 27.95 -55.87 32.66
CA ALA A 1 28.11 -55.03 33.87
C ALA A 1 27.50 -53.64 33.69
N TYR A 2 26.19 -53.51 33.45
CA TYR A 2 25.49 -52.21 33.47
C TYR A 2 24.04 -52.42 33.94
N ALA A 3 23.90 -52.92 35.16
CA ALA A 3 22.67 -52.88 35.93
C ALA A 3 23.05 -52.35 37.32
N ARG A 4 22.93 -51.03 37.50
CA ARG A 4 22.87 -50.27 38.76
C ARG A 4 23.18 -48.82 38.43
N ILE A 5 22.13 -48.00 38.34
CA ILE A 5 21.96 -46.67 38.96
C ILE A 5 20.54 -46.26 38.55
N ARG A 6 19.57 -46.76 39.31
CA ARG A 6 18.23 -46.19 39.39
C ARG A 6 18.08 -45.74 40.83
N ALA A 7 17.48 -44.56 41.00
CA ALA A 7 16.98 -44.01 42.25
C ALA A 7 17.98 -43.25 43.14
N ALA A 8 18.15 -41.97 42.82
CA ALA A 8 18.03 -40.92 43.84
C ALA A 8 16.88 -40.00 43.41
N ARG A 9 15.86 -39.95 44.28
CA ARG A 9 14.62 -39.18 44.14
C ARG A 9 14.88 -37.68 44.25
N GLY A 10 13.98 -36.90 43.66
CA GLY A 10 13.40 -35.78 44.40
C GLY A 10 13.46 -34.42 43.73
N SER A 11 12.32 -34.04 43.16
CA SER A 11 11.76 -32.69 43.22
C SER A 11 12.61 -31.55 42.64
N THR A 12 12.39 -31.26 41.35
CA THR A 12 12.44 -29.87 40.88
C THR A 12 11.26 -29.63 39.93
N ALA A 13 10.59 -28.52 40.17
CA ALA A 13 9.32 -28.11 39.60
C ALA A 13 9.18 -28.38 38.10
N HIS A 14 8.01 -28.89 37.71
CA HIS A 14 7.49 -28.78 36.35
C HIS A 14 7.39 -27.29 35.98
N PHE A 15 8.48 -26.71 35.45
CA PHE A 15 8.42 -25.46 34.71
C PHE A 15 7.77 -25.78 33.37
N LYS A 16 6.44 -25.73 33.36
CA LYS A 16 5.63 -25.77 32.14
C LYS A 16 6.01 -24.52 31.37
N HIS A 17 6.99 -24.63 30.48
CA HIS A 17 7.28 -23.58 29.50
C HIS A 17 5.97 -23.39 28.73
N SER A 18 5.27 -22.30 29.02
CA SER A 18 4.14 -21.86 28.23
C SER A 18 4.73 -21.44 26.89
N GLU A 19 4.88 -22.41 25.98
CA GLU A 19 4.95 -22.11 24.56
C GLU A 19 3.71 -21.27 24.28
N ARG A 20 3.90 -19.95 24.15
CA ARG A 20 2.89 -19.07 23.57
C ARG A 20 2.68 -19.62 22.18
N ARG A 21 1.66 -20.47 22.02
CA ARG A 21 1.21 -20.94 20.71
C ARG A 21 1.05 -19.69 19.87
N LEU A 22 1.95 -19.53 18.90
CA LEU A 22 1.85 -18.46 17.94
C LEU A 22 0.44 -18.55 17.35
N PRO A 23 -0.31 -17.43 17.27
CA PRO A 23 -1.66 -17.46 16.73
C PRO A 23 -1.64 -18.13 15.35
N SER A 24 -2.69 -18.90 15.05
CA SER A 24 -2.78 -19.61 13.78
C SER A 24 -2.60 -18.62 12.62
N ARG A 25 -2.02 -19.08 11.50
CA ARG A 25 -1.78 -18.22 10.32
C ARG A 25 -3.05 -17.46 9.90
N ASP A 26 -4.21 -18.10 10.01
CA ASP A 26 -5.52 -17.50 9.73
C ASP A 26 -5.90 -16.39 10.72
N LEU A 27 -5.57 -16.56 12.00
CA LEU A 27 -5.81 -15.55 13.03
C LEU A 27 -4.86 -14.37 12.84
N LEU A 28 -3.58 -14.61 12.54
CA LEU A 28 -2.61 -13.56 12.21
C LEU A 28 -3.04 -12.77 10.97
N GLN A 29 -3.49 -13.45 9.92
CA GLN A 29 -4.03 -12.85 8.71
C GLN A 29 -5.24 -11.96 8.99
N ARG A 30 -6.21 -12.45 9.79
CA ARG A 30 -7.40 -11.67 10.18
C ARG A 30 -7.03 -10.49 11.06
N MET A 31 -6.11 -10.66 12.00
CA MET A 31 -5.64 -9.59 12.87
C MET A 31 -4.91 -8.52 12.07
N MET A 32 -3.92 -8.89 11.24
CA MET A 32 -3.16 -7.95 10.43
C MET A 32 -4.02 -7.23 9.39
N SER A 33 -4.98 -7.92 8.76
CA SER A 33 -5.99 -7.33 7.87
C SER A 33 -6.84 -6.27 8.61
N LYS A 34 -7.36 -6.60 9.79
CA LYS A 34 -8.11 -5.66 10.63
C LYS A 34 -7.26 -4.51 11.13
N THR A 35 -6.01 -4.76 11.53
CA THR A 35 -5.09 -3.72 12.01
C THR A 35 -4.66 -2.78 10.89
N PHE A 36 -4.39 -3.28 9.68
CA PHE A 36 -4.06 -2.46 8.52
C PHE A 36 -5.23 -1.53 8.14
N VAL A 37 -6.44 -2.09 8.06
CA VAL A 37 -7.66 -1.32 7.78
C VAL A 37 -7.96 -0.35 8.92
N ALA A 38 -7.84 -0.77 10.18
CA ALA A 38 -8.03 0.11 11.33
C ALA A 38 -7.00 1.24 11.37
N ALA A 39 -5.74 1.00 11.03
CA ALA A 39 -4.72 2.05 10.96
C ALA A 39 -5.06 3.09 9.88
N LEU A 40 -5.51 2.65 8.70
CA LEU A 40 -5.94 3.56 7.64
C LEU A 40 -7.20 4.35 8.04
N LEU A 41 -8.17 3.68 8.68
CA LEU A 41 -9.39 4.34 9.19
C LEU A 41 -9.08 5.30 10.34
N LEU A 42 -8.13 4.98 11.21
CA LEU A 42 -7.68 5.85 12.28
C LEU A 42 -6.91 7.07 11.76
N LEU A 43 -6.16 6.93 10.65
CA LEU A 43 -5.56 8.06 9.96
C LEU A 43 -6.62 8.96 9.30
N ALA A 44 -7.75 8.38 8.86
CA ALA A 44 -8.92 9.10 8.37
C ALA A 44 -9.84 9.63 9.49
N ALA A 45 -9.76 9.11 10.71
CA ALA A 45 -10.68 9.44 11.81
C ALA A 45 -10.64 10.90 12.32
N PRO A 46 -9.52 11.66 12.25
CA PRO A 46 -9.52 13.08 12.57
C PRO A 46 -10.53 13.89 11.76
N ALA A 47 -10.85 13.44 10.54
CA ALA A 47 -11.92 14.02 9.71
C ALA A 47 -13.34 13.71 10.21
N ALA A 48 -13.54 12.61 10.93
CA ALA A 48 -14.86 12.12 11.37
C ALA A 48 -15.22 12.53 12.82
N LEU A 49 -14.24 12.94 13.63
CA LEU A 49 -14.41 13.15 15.09
C LEU A 49 -14.49 14.62 15.52
N GLY A 50 -14.74 15.57 14.61
CA GLY A 50 -14.95 16.98 14.97
C GLY A 50 -13.75 17.70 15.62
N ARG A 51 -12.57 17.06 15.68
CA ARG A 51 -11.30 17.74 15.95
C ARG A 51 -10.94 18.51 14.69
N SER A 52 -11.02 19.84 14.75
CA SER A 52 -10.71 20.82 13.70
C SER A 52 -10.12 20.19 12.44
N TRP A 53 -10.98 19.87 11.47
CA TRP A 53 -10.55 19.62 10.10
C TRP A 53 -9.73 20.84 9.72
N THR A 54 -8.40 20.69 9.71
CA THR A 54 -7.47 21.73 9.27
C THR A 54 -7.05 21.26 7.88
N PRO A 55 -7.78 21.70 6.84
CA PRO A 55 -7.43 21.32 5.48
C PRO A 55 -6.01 21.78 5.21
N GLN A 56 -5.36 21.12 4.27
CA GLN A 56 -4.11 21.66 3.76
C GLN A 56 -4.32 23.10 3.27
N ASP A 57 -3.60 24.05 3.88
CA ASP A 57 -3.48 25.40 3.34
C ASP A 57 -2.81 25.33 1.96
N SER A 58 -3.47 25.87 0.94
CA SER A 58 -3.01 25.93 -0.45
C SER A 58 -1.65 26.63 -0.62
N THR A 59 -1.11 27.23 0.44
CA THR A 59 0.17 27.97 0.48
C THR A 59 1.34 27.18 1.09
N SER A 60 1.11 26.06 1.78
CA SER A 60 2.20 25.27 2.39
C SER A 60 2.49 24.01 1.59
N SER A 61 3.45 24.12 0.67
CA SER A 61 4.06 22.97 -0.04
C SER A 61 4.82 22.02 0.89
N ALA A 62 5.13 22.43 2.13
CA ALA A 62 5.88 21.65 3.10
C ALA A 62 4.97 20.96 4.14
N LEU A 63 5.09 19.64 4.24
CA LEU A 63 4.52 18.86 5.33
C LEU A 63 5.40 19.14 6.57
N LYS A 64 4.90 19.91 7.54
CA LYS A 64 5.67 20.30 8.75
C LYS A 64 5.85 19.11 9.69
N VAL A 65 6.90 18.32 9.46
CA VAL A 65 7.36 17.30 10.42
C VAL A 65 8.07 18.01 11.59
N ARG A 66 7.53 17.87 12.79
CA ARG A 66 8.07 18.48 14.02
C ARG A 66 9.30 17.69 14.50
N GLY A 67 10.46 18.35 14.62
CA GLY A 67 11.76 17.73 14.96
C GLY A 67 12.76 17.68 13.79
N GLY A 68 14.01 17.28 14.06
CA GLY A 68 15.00 16.90 13.04
C GLY A 68 15.16 15.37 13.02
N GLY A 69 15.38 14.77 11.85
CA GLY A 69 15.58 13.32 11.74
C GLY A 69 15.40 12.76 10.32
N PRO A 70 15.70 11.46 10.10
CA PRO A 70 15.86 10.88 8.76
C PRO A 70 14.64 11.03 7.85
N ILE A 71 13.43 10.98 8.40
CA ILE A 71 12.19 11.14 7.64
C ILE A 71 12.06 12.57 7.11
N LYS A 72 12.40 13.58 7.92
CA LYS A 72 12.33 14.98 7.50
C LYS A 72 13.40 15.29 6.45
N ASP A 73 14.59 14.74 6.61
CA ASP A 73 15.69 14.92 5.66
C ASP A 73 15.35 14.28 4.30
N PHE A 74 14.75 13.09 4.33
CA PHE A 74 14.23 12.44 3.13
C PHE A 74 13.13 13.27 2.46
N LEU A 75 12.14 13.76 3.21
CA LEU A 75 11.05 14.57 2.65
C LEU A 75 11.56 15.89 2.06
N SER A 76 12.53 16.55 2.71
CA SER A 76 13.17 17.76 2.17
C SER A 76 13.93 17.47 0.87
N THR A 77 14.59 16.31 0.79
CA THR A 77 15.32 15.89 -0.41
C THR A 77 14.35 15.56 -1.55
N TYR A 78 13.27 14.84 -1.23
CA TYR A 78 12.19 14.52 -2.15
C TYR A 78 11.57 15.81 -2.72
N ASP A 79 11.37 16.82 -1.89
CA ASP A 79 10.84 18.13 -2.31
C ASP A 79 11.74 18.78 -3.37
N GLY A 80 13.06 18.75 -3.17
CA GLY A 80 14.00 19.21 -4.20
C GLY A 80 13.88 18.43 -5.51
N TRP A 81 13.73 17.12 -5.46
CA TRP A 81 13.60 16.27 -6.65
C TRP A 81 12.28 16.50 -7.39
N VAL A 82 11.16 16.51 -6.66
CA VAL A 82 9.83 16.64 -7.25
C VAL A 82 9.59 18.04 -7.82
N THR A 83 10.20 19.08 -7.26
CA THR A 83 10.16 20.43 -7.85
C THR A 83 11.00 20.50 -9.13
N LYS A 84 12.20 19.90 -9.16
CA LYS A 84 13.11 19.97 -10.32
C LYS A 84 12.67 19.08 -11.48
N LYS A 85 12.22 17.86 -11.20
CA LYS A 85 11.79 16.86 -12.19
C LYS A 85 10.57 16.09 -11.67
N PRO A 86 9.37 16.68 -11.68
CA PRO A 86 8.17 16.13 -11.05
C PRO A 86 7.78 14.75 -11.59
N LEU A 87 7.71 14.61 -12.92
CA LEU A 87 7.29 13.37 -13.58
C LEU A 87 8.28 12.22 -13.28
N LEU A 88 9.58 12.47 -13.49
CA LEU A 88 10.61 11.45 -13.26
C LEU A 88 10.67 11.04 -11.79
N THR A 89 10.57 11.99 -10.87
CA THR A 89 10.58 11.68 -9.43
C THR A 89 9.39 10.80 -9.04
N LYS A 90 8.20 11.10 -9.55
CA LYS A 90 6.99 10.29 -9.32
C LYS A 90 7.12 8.90 -9.95
N ALA A 91 7.63 8.79 -11.18
CA ALA A 91 7.92 7.52 -11.84
C ALA A 91 8.92 6.66 -11.05
N CYS A 92 10.06 7.22 -10.65
CA CYS A 92 11.08 6.51 -9.87
C CYS A 92 10.57 6.08 -8.49
N THR A 93 9.85 6.95 -7.79
CA THR A 93 9.29 6.56 -6.47
C THR A 93 8.20 5.51 -6.58
N SER A 94 7.44 5.48 -7.66
CA SER A 94 6.49 4.41 -7.93
C SER A 94 7.16 3.10 -8.35
N LEU A 95 8.27 3.14 -9.11
CA LEU A 95 9.11 1.96 -9.32
C LEU A 95 9.49 1.34 -7.98
N VAL A 96 10.05 2.14 -7.08
CA VAL A 96 10.50 1.69 -5.76
C VAL A 96 9.33 1.18 -4.92
N GLY A 97 8.21 1.89 -4.88
CA GLY A 97 7.03 1.49 -4.10
C GLY A 97 6.46 0.14 -4.53
N PHE A 98 6.28 -0.06 -5.83
CA PHE A 98 5.78 -1.32 -6.37
C PHE A 98 6.79 -2.46 -6.21
N ALA A 99 8.08 -2.21 -6.47
CA ALA A 99 9.16 -3.17 -6.31
C ALA A 99 9.31 -3.62 -4.84
N ALA A 100 9.34 -2.67 -3.90
CA ALA A 100 9.48 -2.95 -2.47
C ALA A 100 8.25 -3.68 -1.92
N GLY A 101 7.04 -3.26 -2.31
CA GLY A 101 5.81 -3.93 -1.90
C GLY A 101 5.75 -5.38 -2.38
N ASP A 102 6.16 -5.64 -3.61
CA ASP A 102 6.21 -6.99 -4.15
C ASP A 102 7.30 -7.85 -3.49
N LEU A 103 8.50 -7.30 -3.30
CA LEU A 103 9.60 -7.99 -2.60
C LEU A 103 9.21 -8.37 -1.17
N LEU A 104 8.56 -7.47 -0.44
CA LEU A 104 8.07 -7.73 0.91
C LEU A 104 6.97 -8.79 0.92
N ALA A 105 6.03 -8.74 -0.02
CA ALA A 105 5.01 -9.77 -0.17
C ALA A 105 5.64 -11.16 -0.41
N GLN A 106 6.55 -11.26 -1.36
CA GLN A 106 7.19 -12.54 -1.71
C GLN A 106 8.06 -13.11 -0.58
N LEU A 107 8.91 -12.28 0.03
CA LEU A 107 9.89 -12.76 1.01
C LEU A 107 9.30 -12.88 2.43
N ALA A 108 8.56 -11.87 2.89
CA ALA A 108 8.12 -11.82 4.28
C ALA A 108 6.81 -12.59 4.52
N LEU A 109 5.92 -12.64 3.53
CA LEU A 109 4.56 -13.17 3.71
C LEU A 109 4.38 -14.51 2.99
N GLU A 110 4.76 -14.60 1.73
CA GLU A 110 4.69 -15.84 0.94
C GLU A 110 5.80 -16.81 1.36
N LYS A 111 6.89 -16.31 1.96
CA LYS A 111 8.09 -17.08 2.32
C LYS A 111 8.63 -17.89 1.13
N ALA A 112 8.61 -17.25 -0.05
CA ALA A 112 9.05 -17.89 -1.28
C ALA A 112 10.52 -18.33 -1.16
N GLU A 113 10.80 -19.61 -1.48
CA GLU A 113 12.17 -20.14 -1.48
C GLU A 113 13.05 -19.49 -2.55
N LYS A 114 12.43 -19.01 -3.64
CA LYS A 114 13.07 -18.28 -4.73
C LYS A 114 12.24 -17.06 -5.07
N LEU A 115 12.92 -15.94 -5.29
CA LEU A 115 12.29 -14.71 -5.75
C LEU A 115 11.76 -14.89 -7.18
N ASP A 116 10.48 -14.61 -7.41
CA ASP A 116 9.92 -14.45 -8.75
C ASP A 116 10.37 -13.09 -9.31
N VAL A 117 11.54 -13.11 -9.95
CA VAL A 117 12.15 -11.95 -10.59
C VAL A 117 11.26 -11.37 -11.69
N ARG A 118 10.51 -12.22 -12.40
CA ARG A 118 9.63 -11.75 -13.49
C ARG A 118 8.47 -10.93 -12.92
N ARG A 119 7.84 -11.40 -11.84
CA ARG A 119 6.82 -10.65 -11.09
C ARG A 119 7.37 -9.36 -10.52
N PHE A 120 8.55 -9.41 -9.90
CA PHE A 120 9.23 -8.22 -9.38
C PHE A 120 9.46 -7.17 -10.48
N LEU A 121 10.04 -7.57 -11.61
CA LEU A 121 10.30 -6.68 -12.74
C LEU A 121 9.00 -6.10 -13.31
N ARG A 122 7.95 -6.92 -13.45
CA ARG A 122 6.62 -6.47 -13.91
C ARG A 122 6.04 -5.40 -12.97
N MET A 123 6.13 -5.59 -11.66
CA MET A 123 5.65 -4.60 -10.68
C MET A 123 6.48 -3.31 -10.72
N ALA A 124 7.81 -3.43 -10.71
CA ALA A 124 8.72 -2.29 -10.74
C ALA A 124 8.53 -1.44 -12.02
N SER A 125 8.49 -2.10 -13.18
CA SER A 125 8.32 -1.43 -14.47
C SER A 125 6.92 -0.85 -14.67
N PHE A 126 5.86 -1.51 -14.17
CA PHE A 126 4.52 -0.92 -14.11
C PHE A 126 4.50 0.36 -13.27
N GLY A 127 5.15 0.33 -12.09
CA GLY A 127 5.30 1.48 -11.21
C GLY A 127 5.96 2.67 -11.92
N PHE A 128 7.02 2.40 -12.67
CA PHE A 128 7.78 3.40 -13.42
C PHE A 128 7.02 3.96 -14.63
N LEU A 129 6.56 3.06 -15.50
CA LEU A 129 6.08 3.43 -16.83
C LEU A 129 4.64 3.94 -16.82
N LEU A 130 3.80 3.43 -15.92
CA LEU A 130 2.37 3.71 -15.91
C LEU A 130 1.90 4.38 -14.62
N HIS A 131 2.13 3.80 -13.44
CA HIS A 131 1.53 4.35 -12.21
C HIS A 131 2.03 5.77 -11.91
N GLY A 132 3.35 5.96 -11.78
CA GLY A 132 3.90 7.26 -11.41
C GLY A 132 3.69 8.34 -12.48
N THR A 133 3.68 7.95 -13.75
CA THR A 133 3.50 8.86 -14.90
C THR A 133 2.05 9.26 -15.09
N THR A 134 1.13 8.31 -15.22
CA THR A 134 -0.28 8.59 -15.46
C THR A 134 -0.94 9.21 -14.22
N GLY A 135 -0.54 8.77 -13.02
CA GLY A 135 -0.96 9.38 -11.76
C GLY A 135 -0.52 10.84 -11.61
N HIS A 136 0.67 11.21 -12.09
CA HIS A 136 1.12 12.61 -12.10
C HIS A 136 0.12 13.51 -12.85
N TYR A 137 -0.27 13.11 -14.06
CA TYR A 137 -1.22 13.89 -14.85
C TYR A 137 -2.63 13.87 -14.27
N PHE A 138 -3.09 12.70 -13.83
CA PHE A 138 -4.44 12.56 -13.28
C PHE A 138 -4.65 13.40 -12.02
N TYR A 139 -3.76 13.31 -11.03
CA TYR A 139 -3.93 14.04 -9.78
C TYR A 139 -3.75 15.55 -9.95
N ASN A 140 -2.83 15.98 -10.83
CA ASN A 140 -2.69 17.40 -11.16
C ASN A 140 -3.95 17.94 -11.87
N PHE A 141 -4.50 17.17 -12.81
CA PHE A 141 -5.76 17.53 -13.48
C PHE A 141 -6.91 17.64 -12.46
N LEU A 142 -7.02 16.65 -11.57
CA LEU A 142 -8.09 16.59 -10.58
C LEU A 142 -8.00 17.73 -9.56
N ASP A 143 -6.80 18.03 -9.05
CA ASP A 143 -6.58 19.17 -8.15
C ASP A 143 -6.81 20.52 -8.85
N GLY A 144 -6.52 20.62 -10.16
CA GLY A 144 -6.82 21.81 -10.96
C GLY A 144 -8.33 22.01 -11.21
N LYS A 145 -9.11 20.93 -11.28
CA LYS A 145 -10.58 21.00 -11.47
C LYS A 145 -11.36 21.16 -10.18
N ILE A 146 -10.85 20.60 -9.09
CA ILE A 146 -11.47 20.68 -7.77
C ILE A 146 -10.38 21.22 -6.83
N PRO A 147 -10.19 22.55 -6.75
CA PRO A 147 -9.19 23.12 -5.87
C PRO A 147 -9.62 22.98 -4.40
N GLY A 148 -8.64 22.93 -3.50
CA GLY A 148 -8.88 22.89 -2.06
C GLY A 148 -9.08 21.48 -1.48
N ALA A 149 -9.37 21.48 -0.18
CA ALA A 149 -9.41 20.29 0.67
C ALA A 149 -10.53 20.36 1.73
N ALA A 150 -11.60 21.12 1.49
CA ALA A 150 -12.76 21.03 2.35
C ALA A 150 -13.46 19.66 2.15
N PRO A 151 -14.33 19.23 3.09
CA PRO A 151 -14.85 17.86 3.10
C PRO A 151 -15.59 17.47 1.81
N LEU A 152 -16.30 18.41 1.18
CA LEU A 152 -17.02 18.14 -0.07
C LEU A 152 -16.06 17.93 -1.24
N GLU A 153 -15.03 18.77 -1.36
CA GLU A 153 -13.98 18.67 -2.38
C GLU A 153 -13.23 17.35 -2.25
N VAL A 154 -12.86 16.97 -1.02
CA VAL A 154 -12.23 15.67 -0.75
C VAL A 154 -13.16 14.53 -1.13
N ALA A 155 -14.42 14.56 -0.71
CA ALA A 155 -15.39 13.53 -1.06
C ALA A 155 -15.60 13.42 -2.58
N SER A 156 -15.68 14.53 -3.30
CA SER A 156 -15.77 14.56 -4.76
C SER A 156 -14.52 13.98 -5.44
N LYS A 157 -13.32 14.33 -4.96
CA LYS A 157 -12.06 13.77 -5.48
C LYS A 157 -11.98 12.26 -5.25
N VAL A 158 -12.33 11.80 -4.06
CA VAL A 158 -12.38 10.36 -3.74
C VAL A 158 -13.41 9.65 -4.61
N ALA A 159 -14.60 10.22 -4.80
CA ALA A 159 -15.63 9.63 -5.64
C ALA A 159 -15.15 9.48 -7.10
N ILE A 160 -14.55 10.52 -7.68
CA ILE A 160 -13.98 10.48 -9.04
C ILE A 160 -12.83 9.47 -9.11
N ASP A 161 -11.92 9.47 -8.14
CA ASP A 161 -10.81 8.53 -8.12
C ASP A 161 -11.31 7.07 -8.07
N GLN A 162 -12.29 6.77 -7.21
CA GLN A 162 -12.72 5.40 -6.99
C GLN A 162 -13.71 4.88 -8.03
N THR A 163 -14.44 5.77 -8.73
CA THR A 163 -15.44 5.38 -9.75
C THR A 163 -14.96 5.54 -11.18
N LEU A 164 -13.98 6.41 -11.44
CA LEU A 164 -13.42 6.63 -12.78
C LEU A 164 -11.97 6.16 -12.86
N TRP A 165 -11.10 6.65 -11.96
CA TRP A 165 -9.67 6.36 -12.05
C TRP A 165 -9.33 4.92 -11.70
N ALA A 166 -9.89 4.36 -10.63
CA ALA A 166 -9.61 3.00 -10.20
C ALA A 166 -9.95 1.94 -11.28
N PRO A 167 -11.10 2.01 -11.99
CA PRO A 167 -11.36 1.15 -13.15
C PRO A 167 -10.33 1.32 -14.28
N ILE A 168 -9.98 2.55 -14.65
CA ILE A 168 -8.98 2.83 -15.69
C ILE A 168 -7.63 2.25 -15.29
N PHE A 169 -7.20 2.50 -14.05
CA PHE A 169 -5.97 1.99 -13.47
C PHE A 169 -5.94 0.45 -13.48
N MET A 170 -7.03 -0.20 -13.12
CA MET A 170 -7.12 -1.66 -13.11
C MET A 170 -7.05 -2.26 -14.52
N CYS A 171 -7.70 -1.62 -15.51
CA CYS A 171 -7.54 -1.99 -16.91
C CYS A 171 -6.08 -1.83 -17.36
N MET A 172 -5.43 -0.71 -17.05
CA MET A 172 -4.01 -0.49 -17.36
C MET A 172 -3.13 -1.58 -16.73
N PHE A 173 -3.38 -1.94 -15.47
CA PHE A 173 -2.64 -2.98 -14.76
C PHE A 173 -2.78 -4.35 -15.41
N PHE A 174 -4.01 -4.77 -15.73
CA PHE A 174 -4.24 -6.06 -16.39
C PHE A 174 -3.70 -6.10 -17.83
N THR A 175 -3.88 -5.02 -18.60
CA THR A 175 -3.29 -4.91 -19.94
C THR A 175 -1.77 -4.99 -19.87
N TYR A 176 -1.14 -4.18 -19.03
CA TYR A 176 0.32 -4.19 -18.88
C TYR A 176 0.82 -5.58 -18.48
N GLY A 177 0.17 -6.19 -17.49
CA GLY A 177 0.56 -7.51 -17.02
C GLY A 177 0.44 -8.59 -18.09
N GLY A 178 -0.66 -8.60 -18.85
CA GLY A 178 -0.84 -9.56 -19.95
C GLY A 178 0.18 -9.36 -21.07
N LEU A 179 0.51 -8.11 -21.44
CA LEU A 179 1.55 -7.84 -22.43
C LEU A 179 2.94 -8.24 -21.93
N PHE A 180 3.29 -7.88 -20.70
CA PHE A 180 4.57 -8.25 -20.06
C PHE A 180 4.73 -9.77 -19.94
N ASP A 181 3.62 -10.48 -19.71
CA ASP A 181 3.62 -11.93 -19.61
C ASP A 181 3.57 -12.65 -20.97
N GLY A 182 3.46 -11.91 -22.07
CA GLY A 182 3.36 -12.47 -23.43
C GLY A 182 2.02 -13.16 -23.70
N LYS A 183 0.94 -12.71 -23.06
CA LYS A 183 -0.41 -13.29 -23.12
C LYS A 183 -1.48 -12.27 -23.58
N PRO A 184 -1.30 -11.61 -24.73
CA PRO A 184 -2.21 -10.55 -25.20
C PRO A 184 -3.66 -11.03 -25.36
N ASP A 185 -3.86 -12.26 -25.82
CA ASP A 185 -5.19 -12.83 -26.10
C ASP A 185 -6.06 -12.97 -24.84
N SER A 186 -5.42 -13.08 -23.67
CA SER A 186 -6.12 -13.22 -22.38
C SER A 186 -6.56 -11.88 -21.76
N ILE A 187 -6.05 -10.74 -22.25
CA ILE A 187 -6.22 -9.43 -21.62
C ILE A 187 -7.70 -9.02 -21.57
N VAL A 188 -8.41 -9.14 -22.69
CA VAL A 188 -9.82 -8.72 -22.78
C VAL A 188 -10.69 -9.55 -21.84
N ALA A 189 -10.47 -10.86 -21.81
CA ALA A 189 -11.19 -11.75 -20.89
C ALA A 189 -10.91 -11.38 -19.43
N LYS A 190 -9.63 -11.15 -19.08
CA LYS A 190 -9.20 -10.73 -17.74
C LYS A 190 -9.86 -9.42 -17.30
N ILE A 191 -9.87 -8.42 -18.16
CA ILE A 191 -10.50 -7.11 -17.88
C ILE A 191 -12.00 -7.29 -17.63
N LYS A 192 -12.70 -8.03 -18.49
CA LYS A 192 -14.15 -8.25 -18.36
C LYS A 192 -14.51 -8.99 -17.07
N GLN A 193 -13.72 -9.99 -16.69
CA GLN A 193 -14.01 -10.84 -15.55
C GLN A 193 -13.63 -10.18 -14.22
N ASP A 194 -12.47 -9.54 -14.16
CA ASP A 194 -11.84 -9.24 -12.88
C ASP A 194 -11.87 -7.77 -12.49
N THR A 195 -12.06 -6.84 -13.45
CA THR A 195 -11.95 -5.39 -13.17
C THR A 195 -12.90 -4.95 -12.07
N PHE A 196 -14.17 -5.31 -12.17
CA PHE A 196 -15.16 -4.89 -11.18
C PHE A 196 -14.88 -5.47 -9.79
N THR A 197 -14.54 -6.77 -9.74
CA THR A 197 -14.19 -7.47 -8.49
C THR A 197 -12.95 -6.86 -7.86
N ALA A 198 -11.92 -6.58 -8.66
CA ALA A 198 -10.67 -6.01 -8.20
C ALA A 198 -10.84 -4.57 -7.70
N VAL A 199 -11.57 -3.71 -8.42
CA VAL A 199 -11.89 -2.34 -8.00
C VAL A 199 -12.67 -2.35 -6.68
N LYS A 200 -13.75 -3.13 -6.59
CA LYS A 200 -14.55 -3.24 -5.37
C LYS A 200 -13.73 -3.77 -4.19
N GLY A 201 -12.88 -4.78 -4.43
CA GLY A 201 -11.99 -5.32 -3.40
C GLY A 201 -10.95 -4.30 -2.91
N SER A 202 -10.57 -3.36 -3.77
CA SER A 202 -9.59 -2.31 -3.46
C SER A 202 -10.16 -1.19 -2.57
N TRP A 203 -11.48 -0.94 -2.63
CA TRP A 203 -12.13 0.19 -1.96
C TRP A 203 -11.91 0.25 -0.45
N ILE A 204 -11.84 -0.90 0.23
CA ILE A 204 -11.60 -0.94 1.69
C ILE A 204 -10.25 -0.33 2.08
N THR A 205 -9.27 -0.37 1.18
CA THR A 205 -7.96 0.25 1.37
C THR A 205 -7.94 1.66 0.82
N TRP A 206 -8.41 1.82 -0.42
CA TRP A 206 -8.14 3.01 -1.20
C TRP A 206 -9.12 4.16 -0.91
N ILE A 207 -10.37 3.91 -0.53
CA ILE A 207 -11.28 4.99 -0.09
C ILE A 207 -10.68 5.72 1.13
N PRO A 208 -10.34 5.03 2.24
CA PRO A 208 -9.72 5.72 3.39
C PRO A 208 -8.38 6.38 3.05
N ALA A 209 -7.52 5.68 2.29
CA ALA A 209 -6.21 6.21 1.91
C ALA A 209 -6.33 7.49 1.07
N HIS A 210 -7.21 7.51 0.07
CA HIS A 210 -7.42 8.69 -0.76
C HIS A 210 -8.12 9.81 0.00
N THR A 211 -9.00 9.53 0.97
CA THR A 211 -9.53 10.56 1.86
C THR A 211 -8.41 11.27 2.62
N VAL A 212 -7.48 10.52 3.22
CA VAL A 212 -6.30 11.10 3.90
C VAL A 212 -5.41 11.86 2.93
N ASN A 213 -5.17 11.28 1.75
CA ASN A 213 -4.36 11.88 0.71
C ASN A 213 -4.92 13.24 0.29
N PHE A 214 -6.20 13.29 -0.13
CA PHE A 214 -6.86 14.49 -0.62
C PHE A 214 -7.08 15.56 0.47
N ALA A 215 -7.24 15.17 1.73
CA ALA A 215 -7.41 16.11 2.83
C ALA A 215 -6.10 16.74 3.34
N PHE A 216 -5.02 15.94 3.44
CA PHE A 216 -3.85 16.32 4.25
C PHE A 216 -2.51 16.28 3.51
N VAL A 217 -2.43 15.64 2.34
CA VAL A 217 -1.16 15.44 1.63
C VAL A 217 -1.04 16.45 0.48
N PRO A 218 0.07 17.22 0.41
CA PRO A 218 0.36 18.11 -0.71
C PRO A 218 0.30 17.41 -2.06
N SER A 219 -0.24 18.11 -3.06
CA SER A 219 -0.46 17.60 -4.43
C SER A 219 0.79 16.90 -5.00
N GLU A 220 1.94 17.49 -4.76
CA GLU A 220 3.25 17.11 -5.23
C GLU A 220 3.71 15.79 -4.61
N LYS A 221 3.29 15.52 -3.37
CA LYS A 221 3.64 14.35 -2.56
C LYS A 221 2.57 13.25 -2.58
N ARG A 222 1.43 13.45 -3.24
CA ARG A 222 0.32 12.46 -3.30
C ARG A 222 0.79 11.10 -3.77
N ILE A 223 1.59 11.06 -4.84
CA ILE A 223 2.13 9.81 -5.38
C ILE A 223 3.07 9.13 -4.38
N LEU A 224 3.90 9.88 -3.67
CA LEU A 224 4.77 9.32 -2.63
C LEU A 224 3.94 8.68 -1.50
N PHE A 225 2.88 9.34 -1.06
CA PHE A 225 1.95 8.78 -0.08
C PHE A 225 1.27 7.51 -0.60
N ILE A 226 0.75 7.54 -1.83
CA ILE A 226 0.13 6.37 -2.47
C ILE A 226 1.11 5.20 -2.54
N ASN A 227 2.37 5.44 -2.92
CA ASN A 227 3.40 4.40 -2.97
C ASN A 227 3.67 3.79 -1.60
N ALA A 228 3.64 4.59 -0.52
CA ALA A 228 3.79 4.08 0.85
C ALA A 228 2.62 3.17 1.26
N VAL A 229 1.38 3.56 0.93
CA VAL A 229 0.19 2.72 1.18
C VAL A 229 0.22 1.46 0.30
N GLN A 230 0.68 1.58 -0.95
CA GLN A 230 0.78 0.49 -1.92
C GLN A 230 1.66 -0.66 -1.40
N ILE A 231 2.75 -0.36 -0.71
CA ILE A 231 3.61 -1.37 -0.08
C ILE A 231 2.79 -2.23 0.89
N GLY A 232 2.01 -1.59 1.76
CA GLY A 232 1.11 -2.28 2.68
C GLY A 232 -0.04 -3.03 1.98
N PHE A 233 -0.59 -2.44 0.91
CA PHE A 233 -1.64 -3.07 0.10
C PHE A 233 -1.15 -4.35 -0.59
N ASN A 234 0.06 -4.36 -1.14
CA ASN A 234 0.64 -5.57 -1.74
C ASN A 234 0.80 -6.69 -0.71
N CYS A 235 1.23 -6.34 0.50
CA CYS A 235 1.28 -7.27 1.63
C CYS A 235 -0.11 -7.80 2.00
N PHE A 236 -1.10 -6.92 2.10
CA PHE A 236 -2.49 -7.29 2.39
C PHE A 236 -3.09 -8.22 1.33
N MET A 237 -2.85 -7.95 0.05
CA MET A 237 -3.31 -8.77 -1.07
C MET A 237 -2.64 -10.14 -1.10
N SER A 238 -1.35 -10.21 -0.80
CA SER A 238 -0.62 -11.49 -0.69
C SER A 238 -1.20 -12.36 0.42
N ILE A 239 -1.55 -11.76 1.56
CA ILE A 239 -2.25 -12.44 2.65
C ILE A 239 -3.61 -12.96 2.18
N LEU A 240 -4.46 -12.12 1.57
CA LEU A 240 -5.79 -12.53 1.11
C LEU A 240 -5.77 -13.55 -0.04
N GLY A 241 -4.80 -13.45 -0.94
CA GLY A 241 -4.61 -14.34 -2.09
C GLY A 241 -4.08 -15.72 -1.71
N ASN A 242 -3.45 -15.87 -0.55
CA ASN A 242 -3.00 -17.16 0.00
C ASN A 242 -4.13 -17.99 0.64
N LYS A 243 -5.40 -17.73 0.30
CA LYS A 243 -6.46 -18.72 0.49
C LYS A 243 -6.13 -19.91 -0.42
N LYS A 244 -5.58 -20.96 0.20
CA LYS A 244 -5.27 -22.24 -0.44
C LYS A 244 -6.45 -22.69 -1.32
N ALA A 245 -6.13 -22.99 -2.58
CA ALA A 245 -6.79 -24.04 -3.34
C ALA A 245 -6.69 -25.38 -2.59
#